data_AF-A0A2Z2KPU6-F1
#
_entry.id   AF-A0A2Z2KPU6-F1
#
_cell.length_a   1.000
_cell.length_b   1.000
_cell.length_c   1.000
_cell.angle_alpha   90.00
_cell.angle_beta   90.00
_cell.angle_gamma   90.00
#
_symmetry.space_group_name_H-M   'P 1'
#
loop_
_entity.id
_entity.type
_entity.pdbx_description
1 polymer ?
#
loop_
_entity_poly.entity_id
_entity_poly.type
_entity_poly.pdbx_seq_one_letter_code
_entity_poly.pdbx_strand_id
1 'polypeptide(L)'
;MLREVMKGEKRMYFGSKRSNTVKPAKLNETDKAKIIVNVRKLISLSSKSKLSTIVHRFEVRAGRLYFYRLQEQFGWDDPDMQFIKPLINGKYKEFPWARITLYDAQGDKCEVDWQRYTGQWISLTEGNLAKCLVYIEENDDMFH
;
A
#
# COMPACT_ATOMS: atom_id res chain seq x y z
N MET A 1 47.35 -3.48 7.06
CA MET A 1 47.07 -2.15 7.63
C MET A 1 45.72 -1.71 7.11
N LEU A 2 44.70 -1.78 7.97
CA LEU A 2 43.29 -1.47 7.69
C LEU A 2 43.13 0.02 7.41
N ARG A 3 42.33 0.36 6.39
CA ARG A 3 41.49 1.57 6.42
C ARG A 3 40.11 1.22 5.90
N GLU A 4 39.22 0.99 6.85
CA GLU A 4 37.78 1.09 6.67
C GLU A 4 37.41 2.53 6.30
N VAL A 5 36.55 2.68 5.30
CA VAL A 5 35.61 3.80 5.26
C VAL A 5 34.26 3.20 4.87
N MET A 6 33.49 2.79 5.89
CA MET A 6 32.07 2.59 5.75
C MET A 6 31.36 3.94 5.78
N LYS A 7 30.61 4.27 4.74
CA LYS A 7 29.40 5.09 4.86
C LYS A 7 28.28 4.36 4.15
N GLY A 8 27.28 4.00 4.94
CA GLY A 8 26.20 3.10 4.57
C GLY A 8 25.30 3.68 3.50
N GLU A 9 25.35 3.09 2.32
CA GLU A 9 24.17 2.89 1.50
C GLU A 9 23.67 1.48 1.78
N LYS A 10 22.54 1.35 2.48
CA LYS A 10 21.73 0.13 2.38
C LYS A 10 21.24 0.06 0.95
N ARG A 11 22.03 -0.55 0.06
CA ARG A 11 21.55 -1.03 -1.23
C ARG A 11 20.47 -2.06 -0.93
N MET A 12 19.21 -1.67 -1.06
CA MET A 12 18.10 -2.61 -1.09
C MET A 12 18.25 -3.44 -2.35
N TYR A 13 18.82 -4.64 -2.20
CA TYR A 13 18.83 -5.64 -3.25
C TYR A 13 17.40 -6.12 -3.44
N PHE A 14 16.69 -5.57 -4.42
CA PHE A 14 15.42 -6.12 -4.91
C PHE A 14 15.71 -7.37 -5.76
N GLY A 15 16.20 -8.40 -5.09
CA GLY A 15 16.39 -9.74 -5.62
C GLY A 15 15.38 -10.70 -5.00
N SER A 16 14.09 -10.37 -5.02
CA SER A 16 13.08 -11.41 -4.78
C SER A 16 13.11 -12.33 -5.99
N LYS A 17 13.71 -13.51 -5.82
CA LYS A 17 13.47 -14.66 -6.72
C LYS A 17 11.96 -14.74 -6.87
N ARG A 18 11.43 -14.52 -8.08
CA ARG A 18 10.01 -14.73 -8.37
C ARG A 18 9.61 -16.07 -7.76
N SER A 19 8.85 -16.02 -6.67
CA SER A 19 8.04 -17.15 -6.24
C SER A 19 7.12 -17.43 -7.42
N ASN A 20 7.46 -18.46 -8.19
CA ASN A 20 6.64 -18.86 -9.32
C ASN A 20 5.25 -19.24 -8.77
N THR A 21 4.21 -18.59 -9.31
CA THR A 21 2.88 -19.18 -9.58
C THR A 21 1.86 -19.36 -8.45
N VAL A 22 1.96 -18.71 -7.30
CA VAL A 22 0.81 -18.71 -6.36
C VAL A 22 -0.16 -17.61 -6.78
N LYS A 23 -1.40 -17.99 -7.11
CA LYS A 23 -2.46 -17.01 -7.41
C LYS A 23 -2.97 -16.41 -6.09
N PRO A 24 -3.38 -15.13 -6.08
CA PRO A 24 -4.06 -14.56 -4.92
C PRO A 24 -5.27 -15.40 -4.50
N ALA A 25 -5.57 -15.38 -3.20
CA ALA A 25 -6.70 -16.09 -2.64
C ALA A 25 -8.01 -15.63 -3.30
N LYS A 26 -8.84 -16.61 -3.70
CA LYS A 26 -10.21 -16.33 -4.13
C LYS A 26 -11.09 -16.19 -2.90
N LEU A 27 -11.35 -14.95 -2.50
CA LEU A 27 -12.22 -14.64 -1.36
C LEU A 27 -13.69 -14.76 -1.78
N ASN A 28 -14.49 -15.48 -0.99
CA ASN A 28 -15.95 -15.37 -1.06
C ASN A 28 -16.43 -14.12 -0.29
N GLU A 29 -17.73 -13.83 -0.32
CA GLU A 29 -18.28 -12.64 0.34
C GLU A 29 -18.08 -12.65 1.86
N THR A 30 -18.16 -13.82 2.50
CA THR A 30 -17.93 -13.97 3.94
C THR A 30 -16.48 -13.67 4.31
N ASP A 31 -15.52 -14.21 3.56
CA ASP A 31 -14.09 -14.00 3.79
C ASP A 31 -13.73 -12.54 3.52
N LYS A 32 -14.27 -11.96 2.44
CA LYS A 32 -14.11 -10.55 2.12
C LYS A 32 -14.62 -9.65 3.25
N ALA A 33 -15.80 -9.93 3.81
CA ALA A 33 -16.36 -9.18 4.92
C ALA A 33 -15.47 -9.27 6.17
N LYS A 34 -14.98 -10.47 6.52
CA LYS A 34 -14.05 -10.68 7.64
C LYS A 34 -12.76 -9.90 7.47
N ILE A 35 -12.15 -9.96 6.28
CA ILE A 35 -10.93 -9.21 5.95
C ILE A 35 -11.18 -7.70 6.07
N ILE A 36 -12.29 -7.18 5.54
CA ILE A 36 -12.63 -5.75 5.65
C ILE A 36 -12.73 -5.32 7.11
N VAL A 37 -13.41 -6.10 7.96
CA VAL A 37 -13.52 -5.80 9.39
C VAL A 37 -12.15 -5.82 10.06
N ASN A 38 -11.32 -6.82 9.75
CA ASN A 38 -9.98 -6.93 10.33
C ASN A 38 -9.07 -5.77 9.91
N VAL A 39 -9.03 -5.42 8.62
CA VAL A 39 -8.26 -4.28 8.10
C VAL A 39 -8.72 -2.97 8.75
N ARG A 40 -10.04 -2.72 8.82
CA ARG A 40 -10.58 -1.52 9.50
C ARG A 40 -10.15 -1.46 10.95
N LYS A 41 -10.22 -2.59 11.66
CA LYS A 41 -9.78 -2.71 13.04
C LYS A 41 -8.29 -2.42 13.17
N LEU A 42 -7.44 -2.95 12.29
CA LEU A 42 -5.99 -2.71 12.30
C LEU A 42 -5.62 -1.25 11.97
N ILE A 43 -6.36 -0.59 11.08
CA ILE A 43 -6.19 0.84 10.77
C ILE A 43 -6.64 1.73 11.93
N SER A 44 -7.69 1.33 12.67
CA SER A 44 -8.31 2.16 13.73
C SER A 44 -7.78 1.92 15.13
N LEU A 45 -7.39 0.69 15.48
CA LEU A 45 -6.90 0.34 16.84
C LEU A 45 -5.59 1.00 17.19
N SER A 46 -4.86 1.42 16.18
CA SER A 46 -3.59 2.06 16.34
C SER A 46 -3.82 3.55 16.54
N SER A 47 -4.12 3.92 17.78
CA SER A 47 -4.10 5.31 18.26
C SER A 47 -2.74 6.01 18.11
N LYS A 48 -1.72 5.29 17.60
CA LYS A 48 -0.39 5.76 17.19
C LYS A 48 -0.11 5.61 15.69
N SER A 49 -1.03 5.06 14.90
CA SER A 49 -0.82 4.80 13.49
C SER A 49 -1.23 5.99 12.64
N LYS A 50 -0.25 6.46 11.88
CA LYS A 50 -0.41 7.34 10.73
C LYS A 50 -1.37 6.76 9.69
N LEU A 51 -1.57 5.44 9.58
CA LEU A 51 -2.49 4.84 8.59
C LEU A 51 -3.91 5.38 8.67
N SER A 52 -4.43 5.63 9.87
CA SER A 52 -5.77 6.20 10.05
C SER A 52 -5.92 7.60 9.43
N THR A 53 -4.81 8.32 9.28
CA THR A 53 -4.76 9.65 8.65
C THR A 53 -4.37 9.60 7.17
N ILE A 54 -3.57 8.61 6.77
CA ILE A 54 -3.08 8.46 5.39
C ILE A 54 -4.11 7.77 4.49
N VAL A 55 -4.77 6.72 4.99
CA VAL A 55 -5.71 5.91 4.21
C VAL A 55 -7.06 6.61 4.15
N HIS A 56 -7.42 7.14 2.98
CA HIS A 56 -8.74 7.71 2.75
C HIS A 56 -9.81 6.62 2.64
N ARG A 57 -9.51 5.58 1.86
CA ARG A 57 -10.32 4.37 1.74
C ARG A 57 -9.46 3.20 1.31
N PHE A 58 -10.01 2.00 1.42
CA PHE A 58 -9.44 0.82 0.80
C PHE A 58 -10.53 -0.03 0.15
N GLU A 59 -10.16 -0.84 -0.83
CA GLU A 59 -11.06 -1.80 -1.48
C GLU A 59 -10.43 -3.19 -1.57
N VAL A 60 -11.27 -4.23 -1.60
CA VAL A 60 -10.84 -5.61 -1.77
C VAL A 60 -11.28 -6.11 -3.13
N ARG A 61 -10.32 -6.46 -4.00
CA ARG A 61 -10.57 -6.94 -5.36
C ARG A 61 -9.65 -8.10 -5.72
N ALA A 62 -10.22 -9.24 -6.11
CA ALA A 62 -9.50 -10.41 -6.60
C ALA A 62 -8.31 -10.83 -5.71
N GLY A 63 -8.56 -10.96 -4.39
CA GLY A 63 -7.55 -11.36 -3.40
C GLY A 63 -6.53 -10.26 -3.08
N ARG A 64 -6.80 -9.01 -3.43
CA ARG A 64 -5.90 -7.88 -3.19
C ARG A 64 -6.62 -6.76 -2.46
N LEU A 65 -5.91 -6.13 -1.53
CA LEU A 65 -6.31 -4.93 -0.82
C LEU A 65 -5.62 -3.75 -1.50
N TYR A 66 -6.39 -2.80 -2.02
CA TYR A 66 -5.87 -1.55 -2.57
C TYR A 66 -6.18 -0.42 -1.60
N PHE A 67 -5.16 0.33 -1.21
CA PHE A 67 -5.26 1.46 -0.31
C PHE A 67 -5.15 2.75 -1.12
N TYR A 68 -6.05 3.69 -0.86
CA TYR A 68 -6.12 4.97 -1.56
C TYR A 68 -5.81 6.11 -0.61
N ARG A 69 -5.09 7.09 -1.13
CA ARG A 69 -4.72 8.33 -0.43
C ARG A 69 -5.24 9.54 -1.20
N LEU A 70 -5.55 10.59 -0.44
CA LEU A 70 -5.80 11.92 -0.99
C LEU A 70 -4.50 12.72 -1.05
N GLN A 71 -4.21 13.31 -2.21
CA GLN A 71 -3.11 14.24 -2.39
C GLN A 71 -3.65 15.58 -2.90
N GLU A 72 -3.31 16.64 -2.18
CA GLU A 72 -3.59 18.02 -2.59
C GLU A 72 -2.90 18.30 -3.93
N GLN A 73 -3.65 18.82 -4.91
CA GLN A 73 -3.12 19.10 -6.24
C GLN A 73 -2.67 20.55 -6.34
N PHE A 74 -1.46 20.80 -6.82
CA PHE A 74 -1.02 22.17 -7.08
C PHE A 74 -1.99 22.91 -8.01
N GLY A 75 -2.26 24.20 -7.71
CA GLY A 75 -3.18 25.07 -8.44
C GLY A 75 -4.67 24.69 -8.32
N TRP A 76 -5.03 23.93 -7.28
CA TRP A 76 -6.43 23.63 -6.97
C TRP A 76 -7.28 24.88 -6.69
N ASP A 77 -6.64 25.98 -6.32
CA ASP A 77 -7.22 27.29 -6.05
C ASP A 77 -7.19 28.24 -7.25
N ASP A 78 -6.59 27.83 -8.38
CA ASP A 78 -6.59 28.60 -9.63
C ASP A 78 -7.85 28.27 -10.44
N PRO A 79 -8.76 29.25 -10.67
CA PRO A 79 -10.00 29.05 -11.39
C PRO A 79 -9.80 28.68 -12.87
N ASP A 80 -8.64 28.99 -13.46
CA ASP A 80 -8.32 28.70 -14.85
C ASP A 80 -7.67 27.30 -15.02
N MET A 81 -7.31 26.65 -13.92
CA MET A 81 -6.65 25.34 -13.97
C MET A 81 -7.64 24.21 -14.29
N GLN A 82 -7.29 23.40 -15.28
CA GLN A 82 -8.07 22.24 -15.69
C GLN A 82 -7.41 20.94 -15.26
N PHE A 83 -8.12 20.14 -14.47
CA PHE A 83 -7.66 18.83 -14.03
C PHE A 83 -8.23 17.72 -14.91
N ILE A 84 -7.37 16.77 -15.30
CA ILE A 84 -7.76 15.59 -16.11
C ILE A 84 -8.84 14.74 -15.39
N LYS A 85 -8.83 14.74 -14.05
CA LYS A 85 -9.82 14.06 -13.22
C LYS A 85 -10.45 15.06 -12.25
N PRO A 86 -11.75 14.93 -11.94
CA PRO A 86 -12.40 15.75 -10.91
C PRO A 86 -11.68 15.61 -9.56
N LEU A 87 -11.51 16.74 -8.87
CA LEU A 87 -10.96 16.79 -7.53
C LEU A 87 -12.05 16.53 -6.48
N ILE A 88 -11.73 15.74 -5.47
CA ILE A 88 -12.55 15.55 -4.27
C ILE A 88 -12.48 16.85 -3.45
N ASN A 89 -13.64 17.36 -3.07
CA ASN A 89 -13.81 18.66 -2.40
C ASN A 89 -13.16 19.83 -3.17
N GLY A 90 -13.02 19.72 -4.49
CA GLY A 90 -12.37 20.74 -5.32
C GLY A 90 -10.86 20.88 -5.10
N LYS A 91 -10.23 20.00 -4.30
CA LYS A 91 -8.85 20.19 -3.83
C LYS A 91 -7.95 18.97 -3.95
N TYR A 92 -8.51 17.78 -3.74
CA TYR A 92 -7.72 16.56 -3.59
C TYR A 92 -7.90 15.60 -4.76
N LYS A 93 -6.80 15.01 -5.23
CA LYS A 93 -6.84 13.85 -6.13
C LYS A 93 -6.70 12.57 -5.31
N GLU A 94 -7.57 11.61 -5.60
CA GLU A 94 -7.42 10.25 -5.09
C GLU A 94 -6.50 9.44 -6.02
N PHE A 95 -5.57 8.69 -5.43
CA PHE A 95 -4.73 7.75 -6.17
C PHE A 95 -4.48 6.46 -5.37
N PRO A 96 -4.26 5.33 -6.06
CA PRO A 96 -3.83 4.10 -5.41
C PRO A 96 -2.42 4.30 -4.84
N TRP A 97 -2.28 4.12 -3.54
CA TRP A 97 -1.07 4.41 -2.78
C TRP A 97 -0.30 3.12 -2.48
N ALA A 98 -0.97 2.12 -1.91
CA ALA A 98 -0.34 0.84 -1.57
C ALA A 98 -1.25 -0.34 -1.91
N ARG A 99 -0.67 -1.53 -2.04
CA ARG A 99 -1.42 -2.77 -2.26
C ARG A 99 -0.89 -3.89 -1.38
N ILE A 100 -1.79 -4.72 -0.87
CA ILE A 100 -1.45 -6.01 -0.24
C ILE A 100 -2.10 -7.12 -1.06
N THR A 101 -1.33 -8.12 -1.48
CA THR A 101 -1.85 -9.33 -2.10
C THR A 101 -1.99 -10.43 -1.04
N LEU A 102 -3.17 -11.03 -0.94
CA LEU A 102 -3.48 -12.10 0.01
C LEU A 102 -3.33 -13.46 -0.66
N TYR A 103 -2.69 -14.40 0.04
CA TYR A 103 -2.48 -15.78 -0.43
C TYR A 103 -3.33 -16.81 0.30
N ASP A 104 -3.96 -16.41 1.41
CA ASP A 104 -5.01 -17.15 2.10
C ASP A 104 -6.17 -16.22 2.49
N ALA A 105 -7.28 -16.81 2.95
CA ALA A 105 -8.50 -16.07 3.28
C ALA A 105 -8.45 -15.40 4.67
N GLN A 106 -7.49 -15.79 5.51
CA GLN A 106 -7.30 -15.30 6.87
C GLN A 106 -6.38 -14.08 6.92
N GLY A 107 -5.55 -13.89 5.90
CA GLY A 107 -4.51 -12.86 5.83
C GLY A 107 -3.24 -13.24 6.61
N ASP A 108 -3.01 -14.53 6.86
CA ASP A 108 -1.81 -15.02 7.55
C ASP A 108 -0.58 -15.01 6.65
N LYS A 109 -0.80 -15.08 5.34
CA LYS A 109 0.16 -14.98 4.26
C LYS A 109 -0.29 -13.91 3.26
N CYS A 110 0.43 -12.79 3.29
CA CYS A 110 0.29 -11.67 2.36
C CYS A 110 1.64 -11.17 1.89
N GLU A 111 1.62 -10.37 0.84
CA GLU A 111 2.73 -9.55 0.42
C GLU A 111 2.30 -8.09 0.27
N VAL A 112 3.22 -7.17 0.55
CA VAL A 112 3.07 -5.75 0.21
C VAL A 112 3.64 -5.53 -1.18
N ASP A 113 2.87 -4.87 -2.03
CA ASP A 113 3.27 -4.54 -3.38
C ASP A 113 3.38 -3.02 -3.58
N TRP A 114 4.35 -2.62 -4.41
CA TRP A 114 4.53 -1.25 -4.87
C TRP A 114 4.37 -1.14 -6.38
N GLN A 115 3.72 -0.07 -6.83
CA GLN A 115 3.50 0.18 -8.25
C GLN A 115 4.62 1.03 -8.83
N ARG A 116 5.34 0.49 -9.83
CA ARG A 116 6.27 1.25 -10.66
C ARG A 116 5.51 2.27 -11.50
N TYR A 117 6.22 3.32 -11.94
CA TYR A 117 5.71 4.29 -12.91
C TYR A 117 5.19 3.64 -14.22
N THR A 118 5.68 2.44 -14.57
CA THR A 118 5.21 1.66 -15.72
C THR A 118 3.86 0.96 -15.49
N GLY A 119 3.26 1.12 -14.31
CA GLY A 119 2.04 0.44 -13.89
C GLY A 119 2.26 -0.98 -13.37
N GLN A 120 3.48 -1.51 -13.44
CA GLN A 120 3.83 -2.84 -12.93
C GLN A 120 3.94 -2.86 -11.41
N TRP A 121 3.40 -3.89 -10.78
CA TRP A 121 3.50 -4.09 -9.34
C TRP A 121 4.66 -5.03 -9.00
N ILE A 122 5.43 -4.69 -7.97
CA ILE A 122 6.51 -5.51 -7.45
C ILE A 122 6.30 -5.79 -5.96
N SER A 123 6.61 -7.01 -5.54
CA SER A 123 6.57 -7.41 -4.13
C SER A 123 7.75 -6.79 -3.38
N LEU A 124 7.46 -6.16 -2.24
CA LEU A 124 8.44 -5.52 -1.36
C LEU A 124 8.76 -6.40 -0.14
N THR A 125 7.74 -7.00 0.47
CA THR A 125 7.88 -7.84 1.66
C THR A 125 6.73 -8.83 1.77
N GLU A 126 6.94 -9.91 2.51
CA GLU A 126 5.94 -10.93 2.83
C GLU A 126 5.68 -10.96 4.34
N GLY A 127 4.47 -11.36 4.74
CA GLY A 127 4.12 -11.49 6.15
C GLY A 127 2.66 -11.85 6.35
N ASN A 128 2.13 -11.50 7.52
CA ASN A 128 0.69 -11.50 7.78
C ASN A 128 0.15 -10.06 7.66
N LEU A 129 -1.17 -9.93 7.65
CA LEU A 129 -1.85 -8.66 7.37
C LEU A 129 -1.38 -7.51 8.28
N ALA A 130 -1.16 -7.79 9.57
CA ALA A 130 -0.66 -6.80 10.52
C ALA A 130 0.77 -6.34 10.16
N LYS A 131 1.69 -7.27 9.86
CA LYS A 131 3.05 -6.93 9.41
C LYS A 131 3.05 -6.18 8.09
N CYS A 132 2.24 -6.61 7.13
CA CYS A 132 2.09 -5.95 5.84
C CYS A 132 1.62 -4.49 6.02
N LEU A 133 0.65 -4.22 6.92
CA LEU A 133 0.18 -2.87 7.22
C LEU A 133 1.23 -2.01 7.93
N VAL A 134 1.93 -2.55 8.94
CA VAL A 134 3.01 -1.84 9.63
C VAL A 134 4.13 -1.46 8.65
N TYR A 135 4.49 -2.36 7.73
CA TYR A 135 5.50 -2.06 6.72
C TYR A 135 5.08 -0.91 5.81
N ILE A 136 3.83 -0.88 5.36
CA ILE A 136 3.29 0.22 4.54
C ILE A 136 3.37 1.55 5.30
N GLU A 137 3.04 1.55 6.59
CA GLU A 137 3.11 2.73 7.45
C GLU A 137 4.54 3.25 7.64
N GLU A 138 5.48 2.36 7.96
CA GLU A 138 6.88 2.70 8.22
C GLU A 138 7.62 3.18 6.96
N ASN A 139 7.10 2.83 5.77
CA ASN A 139 7.71 3.13 4.48
C ASN A 139 6.80 4.01 3.60
N ASP A 140 5.95 4.88 4.18
CA ASP A 140 5.08 5.82 3.43
C ASP A 140 5.84 6.58 2.33
N ASP A 141 7.08 6.97 2.64
CA ASP A 141 7.97 7.71 1.72
C ASP A 141 8.26 6.98 0.40
N MET A 142 8.16 5.65 0.38
CA MET A 142 8.38 4.85 -0.83
C MET A 142 7.18 4.88 -1.80
N PHE A 143 6.03 5.34 -1.35
CA PHE A 143 4.77 5.33 -2.10
C PHE A 143 4.35 6.72 -2.61
N HIS A 144 5.23 7.74 -2.50
CA HIS A 144 5.06 9.06 -3.12
C HIS A 144 5.61 9.14 -4.54
#